data_AF-A0A7C9BN88-F1
#
_entry.id   AF-A0A7C9BN88-F1
#
_cell.length_a   1.000
_cell.length_b   1.000
_cell.length_c   1.000
_cell.angle_alpha   90.00
_cell.angle_beta   90.00
_cell.angle_gamma   90.00
#
_symmetry.space_group_name_H-M   'P 1'
#
loop_
_entity.id
_entity.type
_entity.pdbx_description
1 polymer ?
#
loop_
_entity_poly.entity_id
_entity_poly.type
_entity_poly.pdbx_seq_one_letter_code
_entity_poly.pdbx_strand_id
1 'polypeptide(L)'
;MNTIELEVQGMSCGSCAKHVTAALKPLSGVNDVDVDLDTGRVRVGGELAQGSDPLVSALVQAGYPAHVVATSAKANEAPAAGSHRRCCCG
;
A
#
# COMPACT_ATOMS: atom_id res chain seq x y z
N MET A 1 -4.86 13.57 8.68
CA MET A 1 -5.55 12.71 7.69
C MET A 1 -4.54 12.37 6.60
N ASN A 2 -4.09 11.12 6.63
CA ASN A 2 -3.11 10.59 5.70
C ASN A 2 -3.85 9.61 4.78
N THR A 3 -3.50 9.66 3.50
CA THR A 3 -4.07 8.78 2.49
C THR A 3 -2.96 7.92 1.92
N ILE A 4 -3.18 6.61 1.88
CA ILE A 4 -2.25 5.64 1.34
C ILE A 4 -2.94 4.90 0.20
N GLU A 5 -2.28 4.83 -0.94
CA GLU A 5 -2.75 4.14 -2.13
C GLU A 5 -1.90 2.90 -2.36
N LEU A 6 -2.57 1.76 -2.41
CA LEU A 6 -2.03 0.41 -2.53
C LEU A 6 -2.56 -0.20 -3.82
N GLU A 7 -1.70 -0.80 -4.62
CA GLU A 7 -2.12 -1.61 -5.76
C GLU A 7 -2.09 -3.08 -5.35
N VAL A 8 -3.21 -3.79 -5.54
CA VAL A 8 -3.37 -5.17 -5.11
C VAL A 8 -3.39 -6.08 -6.33
N GLN A 9 -2.53 -7.09 -6.33
CA GLN A 9 -2.46 -8.06 -7.41
C GLN A 9 -3.50 -9.16 -7.21
N GLY A 10 -4.15 -9.57 -8.30
CA GLY A 10 -5.15 -10.64 -8.29
C GLY A 10 -6.56 -10.21 -7.87
N MET A 11 -6.84 -8.91 -7.80
CA MET A 11 -8.18 -8.39 -7.49
C MET A 11 -9.11 -8.43 -8.71
N SER A 12 -9.41 -9.62 -9.23
CA SER A 12 -10.18 -9.80 -10.47
C SER A 12 -11.70 -9.83 -10.29
N CYS A 13 -12.21 -9.66 -9.06
CA CYS A 13 -13.65 -9.77 -8.77
C CYS A 13 -14.07 -8.84 -7.62
N GLY A 14 -15.28 -8.28 -7.69
CA GLY A 14 -15.84 -7.43 -6.63
C GLY A 14 -15.97 -8.14 -5.27
N SER A 15 -16.01 -9.47 -5.24
CA SER A 15 -15.93 -10.24 -4.00
C SER A 15 -14.55 -10.18 -3.34
N CYS A 16 -13.47 -10.18 -4.14
CA CYS A 16 -12.09 -10.05 -3.66
C CYS A 16 -11.87 -8.66 -3.05
N ALA A 17 -12.41 -7.60 -3.68
CA ALA A 17 -12.36 -6.24 -3.14
C ALA A 17 -12.99 -6.15 -1.74
N LYS A 18 -14.16 -6.76 -1.53
CA LYS A 18 -14.81 -6.77 -0.22
C LYS A 18 -13.99 -7.47 0.85
N HIS A 19 -13.34 -8.58 0.52
CA HIS A 19 -12.45 -9.29 1.44
C HIS A 19 -11.23 -8.45 1.81
N VAL A 20 -10.63 -7.78 0.83
CA VAL A 20 -9.51 -6.86 1.03
C VAL A 20 -9.92 -5.70 1.95
N THR A 21 -11.03 -5.03 1.68
CA THR A 21 -11.55 -3.97 2.55
C THR A 21 -11.84 -4.48 3.97
N ALA A 22 -12.39 -5.68 4.11
CA ALA A 22 -12.66 -6.29 5.42
C ALA A 22 -11.39 -6.63 6.20
N ALA A 23 -10.28 -6.95 5.53
CA ALA A 23 -8.98 -7.16 6.17
C ALA A 23 -8.33 -5.85 6.64
N LEU A 24 -8.59 -4.73 5.95
CA LEU A 24 -8.03 -3.41 6.28
C LEU A 24 -8.85 -2.63 7.32
N LYS A 25 -10.18 -2.75 7.32
CA LYS A 25 -11.08 -2.13 8.30
C LYS A 25 -10.72 -2.33 9.78
N PRO A 26 -10.27 -3.51 10.24
CA PRO A 26 -9.89 -3.71 11.64
C PRO A 26 -8.53 -3.10 12.01
N LEU A 27 -7.77 -2.58 11.04
CA LEU A 27 -6.48 -1.96 11.32
C LEU A 27 -6.67 -0.61 12.02
N SER A 28 -5.92 -0.40 13.10
CA SER A 28 -5.94 0.85 13.86
C SER A 28 -5.50 2.03 13.00
N GLY A 29 -6.35 3.05 12.93
CA GLY A 29 -6.10 4.27 12.15
C GLY A 29 -6.72 4.27 10.76
N VAL A 30 -7.43 3.22 10.35
CA VAL A 30 -8.23 3.24 9.11
C VAL A 30 -9.59 3.89 9.40
N ASN A 31 -9.88 4.99 8.71
CA ASN A 31 -11.19 5.65 8.77
C ASN A 31 -12.01 5.40 7.50
N ASP A 32 -11.33 5.38 6.35
CA ASP A 32 -11.93 5.31 5.03
C ASP A 32 -11.16 4.32 4.16
N VAL A 33 -11.89 3.54 3.35
CA VAL A 33 -11.31 2.58 2.40
C VAL A 33 -12.12 2.66 1.12
N ASP A 34 -11.44 3.07 0.06
CA ASP A 34 -11.96 3.18 -1.29
C ASP A 34 -11.23 2.17 -2.18
N VAL A 35 -11.97 1.45 -3.01
CA VAL A 35 -11.42 0.39 -3.87
C VAL A 35 -11.84 0.66 -5.31
N ASP A 36 -10.84 0.84 -6.15
CA ASP A 36 -10.98 1.09 -7.58
C ASP A 36 -10.65 -0.20 -8.35
N LEU A 37 -11.70 -0.89 -8.81
CA LEU A 37 -11.58 -2.14 -9.57
C LEU A 37 -11.10 -1.90 -11.01
N ASP A 38 -11.36 -0.73 -11.58
CA ASP A 38 -10.94 -0.36 -12.94
C ASP A 38 -9.41 -0.31 -13.04
N THR A 39 -8.76 0.23 -12.01
CA THR A 39 -7.30 0.37 -11.94
C THR A 39 -6.63 -0.66 -11.02
N GLY A 40 -7.39 -1.44 -10.25
CA GLY A 40 -6.86 -2.40 -9.28
C GLY A 40 -6.23 -1.75 -8.05
N ARG A 41 -6.66 -0.52 -7.71
CA ARG A 41 -6.07 0.30 -6.65
C ARG A 41 -6.99 0.41 -5.43
N VAL A 42 -6.38 0.51 -4.26
CA VAL A 42 -7.04 0.62 -2.97
C VAL A 42 -6.49 1.84 -2.27
N ARG A 43 -7.37 2.79 -1.98
CA ARG A 43 -7.05 4.00 -1.25
C ARG A 43 -7.57 3.89 0.16
N VAL A 44 -6.67 4.08 1.13
CA VAL A 44 -6.97 3.99 2.56
C VAL A 44 -6.70 5.34 3.20
N GLY A 45 -7.75 5.95 3.73
CA GLY A 45 -7.70 7.23 4.42
C GLY A 45 -7.80 7.06 5.94
N GLY A 46 -6.96 7.76 6.69
CA GLY A 46 -7.09 7.81 8.15
C GLY A 46 -5.85 8.33 8.88
N GLU A 47 -5.70 7.89 10.12
CA GLU A 47 -4.60 8.26 11.02
C GLU A 47 -3.59 7.11 11.13
N LEU A 48 -2.94 6.81 10.01
CA LEU A 48 -1.99 5.71 9.87
C LEU A 48 -0.60 6.14 10.37
N ALA A 49 -0.44 6.18 11.69
CA ALA A 49 0.83 6.55 12.35
C ALA A 49 2.00 5.62 11.97
N GLN A 50 1.69 4.36 11.62
CA GLN A 50 2.66 3.32 11.22
C GLN A 50 2.90 3.28 9.70
N GLY A 51 2.23 4.16 8.93
CA GLY A 51 2.34 4.19 7.47
C GLY A 51 1.68 2.98 6.80
N SER A 52 2.22 2.58 5.65
CA SER A 52 1.68 1.55 4.76
C SER A 52 2.09 0.12 5.10
N ASP A 53 3.11 -0.06 5.93
CA ASP A 53 3.68 -1.36 6.31
C ASP A 53 2.64 -2.33 6.89
N PRO A 54 1.83 -1.96 7.91
CA PRO A 54 0.83 -2.87 8.45
C PRO A 54 -0.29 -3.20 7.45
N LEU A 55 -0.59 -2.30 6.51
CA LEU A 55 -1.60 -2.56 5.48
C LEU A 55 -1.12 -3.61 4.49
N VAL A 56 0.10 -3.45 3.97
CA VAL A 56 0.69 -4.43 3.05
C VAL A 56 0.82 -5.79 3.74
N SER A 57 1.30 -5.80 4.99
CA SER A 57 1.50 -7.03 5.75
C SER A 57 0.18 -7.76 6.00
N ALA A 58 -0.89 -7.04 6.37
CA ALA A 58 -2.23 -7.61 6.53
C ALA A 58 -2.78 -8.21 5.23
N LEU A 59 -2.54 -7.55 4.09
CA LEU A 59 -3.00 -8.03 2.78
C LEU A 59 -2.24 -9.27 2.33
N VAL A 60 -0.91 -9.29 2.49
CA VAL A 60 -0.07 -10.46 2.19
C VAL A 60 -0.48 -11.66 3.04
N GLN A 61 -0.73 -11.46 4.34
CA GLN A 61 -1.22 -12.51 5.25
C GLN A 61 -2.61 -13.03 4.84
N ALA A 62 -3.45 -12.17 4.25
CA ALA A 62 -4.75 -12.53 3.70
C ALA A 62 -4.66 -13.22 2.32
N GLY A 63 -3.46 -13.36 1.75
CA GLY A 63 -3.22 -13.96 0.43
C GLY A 63 -3.39 -12.99 -0.74
N TYR A 64 -3.41 -11.68 -0.46
CA TYR A 64 -3.53 -10.62 -1.45
C TYR A 64 -2.24 -9.79 -1.50
N PRO A 65 -1.25 -10.16 -2.32
CA PRO A 65 -0.03 -9.37 -2.45
C PRO A 65 -0.36 -7.95 -2.94
N ALA A 66 0.15 -6.94 -2.23
CA ALA A 66 -0.11 -5.53 -2.51
C ALA A 66 1.16 -4.69 -2.37
N HIS A 67 1.25 -3.60 -3.12
CA HIS A 67 2.38 -2.68 -3.10
C HIS A 67 1.93 -1.24 -3.04
N VAL A 68 2.70 -0.42 -2.33
CA VAL A 68 2.39 1.00 -2.13
C VAL A 68 2.73 1.75 -3.40
N VAL A 69 1.74 2.42 -3.99
CA VAL A 69 1.92 3.23 -5.19
C VAL A 69 1.93 4.72 -4.88
N ALA A 70 1.27 5.13 -3.80
CA ALA A 70 1.35 6.49 -3.30
C ALA A 70 1.13 6.52 -1.79
N THR A 71 1.86 7.36 -1.08
CA THR A 71 1.53 7.73 0.31
C THR A 71 1.54 9.25 0.41
N SER A 72 0.41 9.80 0.84
CA SER A 72 0.26 11.22 1.15
C SER A 72 0.55 11.50 2.63
N ALA A 73 1.07 10.51 3.36
CA ALA A 73 1.61 10.71 4.68
C ALA A 73 2.92 11.50 4.61
N LYS A 74 2.95 12.66 5.25
CA LYS A 74 4.15 13.47 5.45
C LYS A 74 5.17 12.70 6.32
N ALA A 75 5.95 11.79 5.73
CA ALA A 75 7.22 11.27 6.26
C ALA A 75 8.00 10.53 5.16
N ASN A 76 9.10 11.16 4.77
CA ASN A 76 10.24 10.63 4.02
C ASN A 76 10.78 9.32 4.60
N GLU A 77 11.00 8.29 3.77
CA GLU A 77 12.31 7.62 3.63
C GLU A 77 12.31 6.66 2.41
N ALA A 78 13.15 7.00 1.45
CA ALA A 78 13.52 6.17 0.31
C ALA A 78 14.49 5.07 0.74
N PRO A 79 14.28 3.79 0.37
CA PRO A 79 15.36 2.83 0.40
C PRO A 79 16.12 2.91 -0.92
N ALA A 80 17.42 3.14 -0.78
CA ALA A 80 18.41 3.18 -1.82
C ALA A 80 18.50 1.88 -2.63
N ALA A 81 18.62 2.00 -3.95
CA ALA A 81 19.39 1.08 -4.75
C ALA A 81 20.53 1.88 -5.42
N GLY A 82 21.61 2.07 -4.67
CA GLY A 82 22.88 2.57 -5.19
C GLY A 82 23.56 1.53 -6.07
N SER A 83 24.01 1.94 -7.25
CA SER A 83 25.05 1.25 -8.02
C SER A 83 25.78 2.25 -8.91
N HIS A 84 26.51 3.20 -8.32
CA HIS A 84 27.56 3.92 -9.05
C HIS A 84 28.89 3.20 -8.86
N ARG A 85 28.99 2.00 -9.45
CA ARG A 85 30.28 1.39 -9.77
C ARG A 85 30.74 1.92 -11.11
N ARG A 86 31.50 3.01 -11.13
CA ARG A 86 32.56 3.21 -12.14
C ARG A 86 33.55 4.31 -11.74
N CYS A 87 34.59 3.91 -10.98
CA CYS A 87 35.89 4.54 -11.10
C CYS A 87 36.50 4.10 -12.45
N CYS A 88 36.46 4.98 -13.45
CA CYS A 88 37.25 4.88 -14.68
C CYS A 88 37.82 6.27 -15.02
N CYS A 89 38.98 6.59 -14.45
CA CYS A 89 40.00 7.51 -14.97
C CYS A 89 41.26 7.16 -14.15
N GLY A 90 42.33 6.60 -14.72
CA GLY A 90 42.85 6.76 -16.08
C GLY A 90 44.12 7.57 -15.95
#